data_AF-A0A1B9K4P6-F1
#
_entry.id   AF-A0A1B9K4P6-F1
#
_cell.length_a   1.000
_cell.length_b   1.000
_cell.length_c   1.000
_cell.angle_alpha   90.00
_cell.angle_beta   90.00
_cell.angle_gamma   90.00
#
_symmetry.space_group_name_H-M   'P 1'
#
loop_
_entity.id
_entity.type
_entity.pdbx_description
1 polymer ?
#
loop_
_entity_poly.entity_id
_entity_poly.type
_entity_poly.pdbx_seq_one_letter_code
_entity_poly.pdbx_strand_id
1 'polypeptide(L)'
;MGKYIKFSLLLFSFLGFSSFLLAKPLILLQETNNMNSQNIYFAQANELLDKFNKEPSKLYAGDLIKEAIAELNKINLDTIKDRQEYKAERQQWLTLHLKIVATIDQYYNPNGAPTFFLNVLPPEIDGNYYPAPIDPKEIKDPKKRADYEQQIQENEKNKRKADLQITIQRLLGKEPDLDPKTSYIEELKRKIPVYYSKYAEDKKEYKIIIKQSQLTLDRKKEFSKLLN
;
A
#
# COMPACT_ATOMS: atom_id res chain seq x y z
N MET A 1 47.73 28.13 64.62
CA MET A 1 46.39 27.79 65.13
C MET A 1 45.50 27.43 63.94
N GLY A 2 44.87 26.25 63.95
CA GLY A 2 43.86 25.71 62.99
C GLY A 2 44.35 25.49 61.55
N LYS A 3 44.65 24.29 61.02
CA LYS A 3 43.90 23.02 60.89
C LYS A 3 42.44 23.23 60.50
N TYR A 4 42.04 22.89 59.27
CA TYR A 4 41.41 21.60 58.92
C TYR A 4 41.29 21.43 57.39
N ILE A 5 41.81 20.29 56.92
CA ILE A 5 41.60 19.69 55.61
C ILE A 5 40.23 19.00 55.63
N LYS A 6 39.41 19.19 54.60
CA LYS A 6 38.22 18.33 54.35
C LYS A 6 38.41 17.56 53.05
N PHE A 7 38.71 16.28 53.22
CA PHE A 7 38.45 15.22 52.27
C PHE A 7 36.96 14.86 52.35
N SER A 8 36.32 14.63 51.19
CA SER A 8 35.13 13.78 51.09
C SER A 8 35.25 12.93 49.83
N LEU A 9 35.58 11.66 50.04
CA LEU A 9 35.27 10.55 49.14
C LEU A 9 33.77 10.25 49.16
N LEU A 10 33.33 9.51 48.14
CA LEU A 10 32.10 8.70 47.95
C LEU A 10 31.27 9.21 46.75
N LEU A 11 30.75 8.38 45.85
CA LEU A 11 31.01 7.00 45.43
C LEU A 11 30.11 6.81 44.18
N PHE A 12 30.48 5.86 43.32
CA PHE A 12 29.73 5.40 42.15
C PHE A 12 28.29 4.92 42.44
N SER A 13 27.36 5.17 41.51
CA SER A 13 26.44 4.18 40.88
C SER A 13 25.50 4.93 39.91
N PHE A 14 25.62 4.73 38.59
CA PHE A 14 24.94 3.73 37.75
C PHE A 14 23.40 3.83 37.71
N LEU A 15 22.89 3.84 36.46
CA LEU A 15 21.52 3.58 35.98
C LEU A 15 20.58 4.80 35.82
N GLY A 16 20.35 5.15 34.56
CA GLY A 16 19.27 6.05 34.15
C GLY A 16 19.22 6.24 32.63
N PHE A 17 19.44 5.19 31.84
CA PHE A 17 19.17 5.25 30.40
C PHE A 17 17.66 5.40 30.19
N SER A 18 17.27 6.57 29.71
CA SER A 18 15.92 6.93 29.31
C SER A 18 15.48 6.00 28.17
N SER A 19 14.77 4.93 28.52
CA SER A 19 14.06 4.08 27.57
C SER A 19 12.63 4.56 27.50
N PHE A 20 12.37 5.55 26.64
CA PHE A 20 11.04 5.84 26.13
C PHE A 20 10.60 4.66 25.26
N LEU A 21 10.14 3.58 25.89
CA LEU A 21 9.38 2.53 25.20
C LEU A 21 7.90 2.91 25.26
N LEU A 22 7.45 3.35 24.10
CA LEU A 22 6.06 3.45 23.65
C LEU A 22 5.10 2.54 24.44
N ALA A 23 4.33 3.16 25.32
CA ALA A 23 3.01 2.66 25.68
C ALA A 23 2.13 2.72 24.41
N LYS A 24 1.74 1.55 23.89
CA LYS A 24 0.45 1.43 23.21
C LYS A 24 -0.44 0.59 24.12
N PRO A 25 -1.39 1.18 24.86
CA PRO A 25 -2.44 0.38 25.45
C PRO A 25 -3.28 -0.19 24.30
N LEU A 26 -3.43 -1.51 24.34
CA LEU A 26 -4.37 -2.29 23.55
C LEU A 26 -5.79 -1.87 23.96
N ILE A 27 -6.27 -0.73 23.46
CA ILE A 27 -7.67 -0.32 23.52
C ILE A 27 -8.30 -0.76 22.21
N LEU A 28 -8.65 -2.04 22.14
CA LEU A 28 -9.52 -2.58 21.12
C LEU A 28 -10.31 -3.69 21.82
N LEU A 29 -11.62 -3.46 22.03
CA LEU A 29 -12.70 -4.46 22.20
C LEU A 29 -13.86 -4.10 23.16
N GLN A 30 -14.14 -2.83 23.49
CA GLN A 30 -15.35 -2.51 24.30
C GLN A 30 -16.23 -1.32 23.84
N GLU A 31 -16.12 -0.84 22.60
CA GLU A 31 -17.07 0.16 22.03
C GLU A 31 -17.82 -0.34 20.78
N THR A 32 -17.98 -1.65 20.61
CA THR A 32 -18.69 -2.24 19.47
C THR A 32 -20.19 -2.37 19.71
N ASN A 33 -20.91 -1.27 19.93
CA ASN A 33 -22.39 -1.32 19.92
C ASN A 33 -23.07 -0.18 19.16
N ASN A 34 -22.34 0.64 18.40
CA ASN A 34 -22.94 1.54 17.42
C ASN A 34 -21.98 1.93 16.28
N MET A 35 -21.19 0.99 15.77
CA MET A 35 -20.44 1.27 14.53
C MET A 35 -21.43 1.39 13.38
N ASN A 36 -21.59 2.61 12.85
CA ASN A 36 -22.16 2.85 11.53
C ASN A 36 -21.51 1.84 10.56
N SER A 37 -22.32 1.12 9.78
CA SER A 37 -21.90 0.03 8.90
C SER A 37 -20.79 0.44 7.93
N GLN A 38 -20.66 1.74 7.63
CA GLN A 38 -19.60 2.30 6.78
C GLN A 38 -18.21 2.25 7.42
N ASN A 39 -18.10 2.30 8.75
CA ASN A 39 -16.81 2.21 9.45
C ASN A 39 -16.10 0.87 9.24
N ILE A 40 -16.87 -0.20 9.02
CA ILE A 40 -16.32 -1.53 8.72
C ILE A 40 -15.55 -1.49 7.39
N TYR A 41 -16.11 -0.83 6.37
CA TYR A 41 -15.47 -0.71 5.05
C TYR A 41 -14.18 0.11 5.10
N PHE A 42 -14.15 1.19 5.88
CA PHE A 42 -12.91 1.94 6.10
C PHE A 42 -11.81 1.11 6.78
N ALA A 43 -12.17 0.33 7.79
CA ALA A 43 -11.23 -0.53 8.51
C ALA A 43 -10.70 -1.64 7.59
N GLN A 44 -11.57 -2.29 6.82
CA GLN A 44 -11.21 -3.34 5.87
C GLN A 44 -10.30 -2.81 4.76
N ALA A 45 -10.63 -1.66 4.16
CA ALA A 45 -9.78 -1.04 3.15
C ALA A 45 -8.37 -0.73 3.67
N ASN A 46 -8.27 -0.21 4.90
CA ASN A 46 -6.98 0.01 5.56
C ASN A 46 -6.21 -1.29 5.80
N GLU A 47 -6.88 -2.32 6.31
CA GLU A 47 -6.26 -3.61 6.59
C GLU A 47 -5.69 -4.25 5.32
N LEU A 48 -6.46 -4.22 4.22
CA LEU A 48 -6.03 -4.71 2.91
C LEU A 48 -4.82 -3.95 2.39
N LEU A 49 -4.82 -2.63 2.52
CA LEU A 49 -3.70 -1.79 2.11
C LEU A 49 -2.45 -2.02 2.98
N ASP A 50 -2.64 -2.24 4.28
CA ASP A 50 -1.54 -2.56 5.20
C ASP A 50 -0.97 -3.96 4.95
N LYS A 51 -1.82 -4.95 4.60
CA LYS A 51 -1.39 -6.27 4.12
C LYS A 51 -0.56 -6.15 2.85
N PHE A 52 -0.99 -5.34 1.88
CA PHE A 52 -0.23 -5.07 0.67
C PHE A 52 1.13 -4.45 0.99
N ASN A 53 1.17 -3.42 1.83
CA ASN A 53 2.41 -2.70 2.15
C ASN A 53 3.43 -3.58 2.92
N LYS A 54 2.97 -4.59 3.67
CA LYS A 54 3.84 -5.56 4.34
C LYS A 54 4.47 -6.55 3.36
N GLU A 55 3.72 -7.01 2.36
CA GLU A 55 4.16 -8.06 1.44
C GLU A 55 3.80 -7.73 -0.03
N PRO A 56 4.36 -6.65 -0.62
CA PRO A 56 3.96 -6.18 -1.96
C PRO A 56 4.40 -7.14 -3.09
N SER A 57 5.26 -8.11 -2.78
CA SER A 57 5.75 -9.13 -3.71
C SER A 57 5.04 -10.48 -3.59
N LYS A 58 4.03 -10.60 -2.72
CA LYS A 58 3.23 -11.81 -2.58
C LYS A 58 2.43 -12.06 -3.85
N LEU A 59 2.12 -13.33 -4.09
CA LEU A 59 1.14 -13.71 -5.10
C LEU A 59 -0.19 -12.99 -4.83
N TYR A 60 -0.81 -12.43 -5.87
CA TYR A 60 -2.06 -11.65 -5.79
C TYR A 60 -1.97 -10.36 -4.96
N ALA A 61 -0.78 -9.79 -4.73
CA ALA A 61 -0.66 -8.52 -4.01
C ALA A 61 -1.46 -7.38 -4.68
N GLY A 62 -1.56 -7.36 -6.01
CA GLY A 62 -2.39 -6.40 -6.74
C GLY A 62 -3.89 -6.49 -6.41
N ASP A 63 -4.39 -7.69 -6.08
CA ASP A 63 -5.81 -7.87 -5.73
C ASP A 63 -6.15 -7.22 -4.39
N LEU A 64 -5.20 -7.15 -3.44
CA LEU A 64 -5.41 -6.41 -2.19
C LEU A 64 -5.70 -4.92 -2.42
N ILE A 65 -5.06 -4.30 -3.43
CA ILE A 65 -5.34 -2.90 -3.79
C ILE A 65 -6.75 -2.78 -4.39
N LYS A 66 -7.11 -3.70 -5.30
CA LYS A 66 -8.44 -3.72 -5.94
C LYS A 66 -9.55 -3.95 -4.91
N GLU A 67 -9.35 -4.87 -3.97
CA GLU A 67 -10.28 -5.14 -2.88
C GLU A 67 -10.40 -3.93 -1.96
N ALA A 68 -9.30 -3.25 -1.61
CA ALA A 68 -9.35 -2.03 -0.81
C ALA A 68 -10.19 -0.94 -1.50
N ILE A 69 -10.05 -0.78 -2.82
CA ILE A 69 -10.88 0.13 -3.62
C ILE A 69 -12.35 -0.32 -3.60
N ALA A 70 -12.61 -1.62 -3.74
CA ALA A 70 -13.96 -2.16 -3.72
C ALA A 70 -14.66 -1.92 -2.38
N GLU A 71 -13.96 -2.06 -1.25
CA GLU A 71 -14.50 -1.73 0.07
C GLU A 71 -14.86 -0.25 0.18
N LEU A 72 -13.95 0.66 -0.23
CA LEU A 72 -14.25 2.10 -0.21
C LEU A 72 -15.43 2.48 -1.13
N ASN A 73 -15.65 1.74 -2.21
CA ASN A 73 -16.78 1.96 -3.12
C ASN A 73 -18.14 1.52 -2.53
N LYS A 74 -18.17 0.75 -1.44
CA LYS A 74 -19.41 0.40 -0.73
C LYS A 74 -19.93 1.52 0.17
N ILE A 75 -19.10 2.53 0.42
CA ILE A 75 -19.41 3.66 1.29
C ILE A 75 -20.35 4.61 0.54
N ASN A 76 -21.49 4.92 1.15
CA ASN A 76 -22.51 5.77 0.56
C ASN A 76 -22.71 7.03 1.41
N LEU A 77 -21.87 8.03 1.13
CA LEU A 77 -21.88 9.32 1.83
C LEU A 77 -23.22 10.06 1.72
N ASP A 78 -24.00 9.81 0.66
CA ASP A 78 -25.29 10.49 0.46
C ASP A 78 -26.38 10.06 1.46
N THR A 79 -26.16 8.94 2.16
CA THR A 79 -27.08 8.45 3.20
C THR A 79 -26.90 9.15 4.54
N ILE A 80 -25.80 9.88 4.73
CA ILE A 80 -25.45 10.50 6.01
C ILE A 80 -26.13 11.86 6.12
N LYS A 81 -27.06 11.98 7.06
CA LYS A 81 -27.83 13.21 7.28
C LYS A 81 -27.16 14.19 8.23
N ASP A 82 -26.42 13.69 9.21
CA ASP A 82 -25.70 14.56 10.15
C ASP A 82 -24.49 15.20 9.46
N ARG A 83 -24.35 16.51 9.61
CA ARG A 83 -23.31 17.27 8.90
C ARG A 83 -21.91 16.98 9.42
N GLN A 84 -21.75 16.73 10.73
CA GLN A 84 -20.44 16.45 11.30
C GLN A 84 -19.99 15.04 10.97
N GLU A 85 -20.90 14.06 11.03
CA GLU A 85 -20.66 12.69 10.58
C GLU A 85 -20.32 12.66 9.09
N TYR A 86 -21.12 13.32 8.24
CA TYR A 86 -20.85 13.39 6.80
C TYR A 86 -19.46 13.96 6.50
N LYS A 87 -19.10 15.03 7.21
CA LYS A 87 -17.77 15.64 7.07
C LYS A 87 -16.67 14.66 7.48
N ALA A 88 -16.79 14.00 8.63
CA ALA A 88 -15.79 13.06 9.13
C ALA A 88 -15.61 11.88 8.16
N GLU A 89 -16.71 11.26 7.71
CA GLU A 89 -16.66 10.13 6.79
C GLU A 89 -16.11 10.54 5.42
N ARG A 90 -16.53 11.68 4.87
CA ARG A 90 -16.01 12.20 3.61
C ARG A 90 -14.49 12.46 3.68
N GLN A 91 -14.00 13.03 4.78
CA GLN A 91 -12.56 13.23 4.99
C GLN A 91 -11.79 11.90 5.03
N GLN A 92 -12.32 10.91 5.74
CA GLN A 92 -11.72 9.59 5.84
C GLN A 92 -11.71 8.87 4.49
N TRP A 93 -12.83 8.93 3.76
CA TRP A 93 -12.97 8.43 2.40
C TRP A 93 -11.93 9.00 1.46
N LEU A 94 -11.81 10.34 1.40
CA LEU A 94 -10.81 10.97 0.55
C LEU A 94 -9.39 10.58 0.97
N THR A 95 -9.08 10.62 2.27
CA THR A 95 -7.75 10.31 2.79
C THR A 95 -7.30 8.90 2.38
N LEU A 96 -8.19 7.90 2.48
CA LEU A 96 -7.88 6.54 2.11
C LEU A 96 -7.73 6.34 0.60
N HIS A 97 -8.60 6.96 -0.20
CA HIS A 97 -8.41 6.95 -1.64
C HIS A 97 -7.06 7.55 -2.06
N LEU A 98 -6.64 8.65 -1.45
CA LEU A 98 -5.33 9.26 -1.72
C LEU A 98 -4.16 8.40 -1.22
N LYS A 99 -4.32 7.68 -0.10
CA LYS A 99 -3.34 6.69 0.38
C LYS A 99 -3.17 5.59 -0.67
N ILE A 100 -4.25 5.08 -1.24
CA ILE A 100 -4.23 4.10 -2.34
C ILE A 100 -3.52 4.67 -3.57
N VAL A 101 -3.83 5.90 -3.99
CA VAL A 101 -3.14 6.54 -5.13
C VAL A 101 -1.64 6.65 -4.89
N ALA A 102 -1.23 7.09 -3.69
CA ALA A 102 0.19 7.16 -3.33
C ALA A 102 0.87 5.78 -3.37
N THR A 103 0.18 4.73 -2.89
CA THR A 103 0.66 3.35 -2.99
C THR A 103 0.81 2.90 -4.45
N ILE A 104 -0.20 3.15 -5.30
CA ILE A 104 -0.13 2.81 -6.73
C ILE A 104 1.07 3.50 -7.38
N ASP A 105 1.25 4.81 -7.16
CA ASP A 105 2.36 5.56 -7.74
C ASP A 105 3.73 5.10 -7.21
N GLN A 106 3.83 4.71 -5.93
CA GLN A 106 5.07 4.19 -5.33
C GLN A 106 5.55 2.90 -6.00
N TYR A 107 4.62 2.01 -6.35
CA TYR A 107 4.93 0.70 -6.93
C TYR A 107 4.85 0.67 -8.46
N TYR A 108 4.42 1.76 -9.10
CA TYR A 108 4.37 1.85 -10.55
C TYR A 108 5.77 1.97 -11.16
N ASN A 109 6.09 1.06 -12.08
CA ASN A 109 7.28 1.15 -12.91
C ASN A 109 6.91 1.58 -14.35
N PRO A 110 7.26 2.80 -14.78
CA PRO A 110 6.96 3.26 -16.14
C PRO A 110 7.75 2.50 -17.22
N ASN A 111 8.88 1.88 -16.86
CA ASN A 111 9.70 1.10 -17.79
C ASN A 111 9.14 -0.31 -18.05
N GLY A 112 7.98 -0.64 -17.47
CA GLY A 112 7.28 -1.89 -17.71
C GLY A 112 7.52 -2.98 -16.67
N ALA A 113 6.79 -4.08 -16.86
CA ALA A 113 6.92 -5.30 -16.08
C ALA A 113 8.24 -6.02 -16.42
N PRO A 114 8.87 -6.72 -15.45
CA PRO A 114 9.96 -7.62 -15.78
C PRO A 114 9.45 -8.76 -16.67
N THR A 115 10.29 -9.22 -17.60
CA THR A 115 9.99 -10.39 -18.42
C THR A 115 9.99 -11.65 -17.55
N PHE A 116 9.04 -12.54 -17.83
CA PHE A 116 8.97 -13.88 -17.25
C PHE A 116 8.56 -14.88 -18.35
N PHE A 117 8.87 -16.14 -18.12
CA PHE A 117 8.54 -17.25 -19.00
C PHE A 117 7.38 -18.06 -18.38
N LEU A 118 6.47 -18.57 -19.21
CA LEU A 118 5.41 -19.46 -18.75
C LEU A 118 6.00 -20.77 -18.19
N ASN A 119 7.04 -21.29 -18.84
CA ASN A 119 7.83 -22.42 -18.39
C ASN A 119 9.31 -22.04 -18.46
N VAL A 120 10.05 -22.29 -17.38
CA VAL A 120 11.52 -22.18 -17.41
C VAL A 120 12.07 -23.41 -18.15
N LEU A 121 12.98 -23.19 -19.09
CA LEU A 121 13.58 -24.29 -19.84
C LEU A 121 14.53 -25.07 -18.93
N PRO A 122 14.44 -26.41 -18.90
CA PRO A 122 15.37 -27.21 -18.14
C PRO A 122 16.78 -27.17 -18.72
N PRO A 123 17.80 -27.43 -17.89
CA PRO A 123 19.18 -27.47 -18.34
C PRO A 123 19.39 -28.63 -19.31
N GLU A 124 20.24 -28.41 -20.31
CA GLU A 124 20.65 -29.44 -21.25
C GLU A 124 21.53 -30.49 -20.56
N ILE A 125 21.22 -31.78 -20.75
CA ILE A 125 22.05 -32.90 -20.27
C ILE A 125 22.40 -33.77 -21.47
N ASP A 126 23.69 -33.95 -21.72
CA ASP A 126 24.24 -34.81 -22.77
C ASP A 126 23.64 -34.56 -24.18
N GLY A 127 23.37 -33.29 -24.52
CA GLY A 127 22.81 -32.90 -25.82
C GLY A 127 21.29 -33.01 -25.93
N ASN A 128 20.59 -33.44 -24.87
CA ASN A 128 19.14 -33.58 -24.84
C ASN A 128 18.51 -32.60 -23.85
N TYR A 129 17.44 -31.93 -24.30
CA TYR A 129 16.56 -31.15 -23.42
C TYR A 129 15.52 -32.06 -22.79
N TYR A 130 15.30 -31.92 -21.49
CA TYR A 130 14.12 -32.48 -20.87
C TYR A 130 12.86 -31.78 -21.38
N PRO A 131 11.70 -32.48 -21.46
CA PRO A 131 10.44 -31.81 -21.71
C PRO A 131 10.12 -30.83 -20.57
N ALA A 132 9.73 -29.61 -20.91
CA ALA A 132 9.27 -28.63 -19.93
C ALA A 132 7.75 -28.80 -19.68
N PRO A 133 7.27 -28.70 -18.42
CA PRO A 133 8.04 -28.54 -17.19
C PRO A 133 8.58 -29.88 -16.64
N ILE A 134 9.78 -29.86 -16.04
CA ILE A 134 10.38 -31.00 -15.31
C ILE A 134 10.58 -30.65 -13.83
N ASP A 135 10.38 -31.62 -12.93
CA ASP A 135 10.72 -31.49 -11.51
C ASP A 135 12.25 -31.40 -11.36
N PRO A 136 12.81 -30.36 -10.70
CA PRO A 136 14.25 -30.26 -10.46
C PRO A 136 14.88 -31.52 -9.83
N LYS A 137 14.11 -32.30 -9.05
CA LYS A 137 14.59 -33.55 -8.45
C LYS A 137 14.99 -34.61 -9.48
N GLU A 138 14.45 -34.54 -10.70
CA GLU A 138 14.78 -35.45 -11.80
C GLU A 138 16.13 -35.11 -12.45
N ILE A 139 16.66 -33.90 -12.23
CA ILE A 139 17.97 -33.47 -12.71
C ILE A 139 19.04 -34.11 -11.83
N LYS A 140 19.79 -35.07 -12.38
CA LYS A 140 20.81 -35.83 -11.63
C LYS A 140 22.02 -34.98 -11.22
N ASP A 141 22.44 -34.06 -12.08
CA ASP A 141 23.57 -33.17 -11.81
C ASP A 141 23.17 -32.13 -10.75
N PRO A 142 23.80 -32.13 -9.55
CA PRO A 142 23.41 -31.25 -8.45
C PRO A 142 23.65 -29.77 -8.76
N LYS A 143 24.65 -29.42 -9.57
CA LYS A 143 24.92 -28.03 -9.95
C LYS A 143 23.86 -27.54 -10.92
N LYS A 144 23.57 -28.31 -11.97
CA LYS A 144 22.51 -27.97 -12.93
C LYS A 144 21.13 -27.90 -12.26
N ARG A 145 20.88 -28.77 -11.28
CA ARG A 145 19.66 -28.74 -10.47
C ARG A 145 19.53 -27.41 -9.72
N ALA A 146 20.57 -27.02 -8.98
CA ALA A 146 20.56 -25.78 -8.20
C ALA A 146 20.37 -24.54 -9.09
N ASP A 147 21.07 -24.49 -10.22
CA ASP A 147 20.94 -23.39 -11.20
C ASP A 147 19.50 -23.31 -11.75
N TYR A 148 18.88 -24.46 -12.07
CA TYR A 148 17.51 -24.52 -12.57
C TYR A 148 16.47 -24.13 -11.50
N GLU A 149 16.63 -24.60 -10.25
CA GLU A 149 15.78 -24.18 -9.12
C GLU A 149 15.84 -22.67 -8.90
N GLN A 150 17.04 -22.08 -8.98
CA GLN A 150 17.21 -20.64 -8.89
C GLN A 150 16.49 -19.90 -10.02
N GLN A 151 16.60 -20.39 -11.27
CA GLN A 151 15.90 -19.81 -12.41
C GLN A 151 14.38 -19.88 -12.25
N ILE A 152 13.84 -20.98 -11.72
CA ILE A 152 12.40 -21.10 -11.40
C ILE A 152 11.99 -20.04 -10.38
N GLN A 153 12.72 -19.91 -9.27
CA GLN A 153 12.41 -18.95 -8.21
C GLN A 153 12.49 -17.49 -8.71
N GLU A 154 13.49 -17.17 -9.51
CA GLU A 154 13.63 -15.84 -10.12
C GLU A 154 12.50 -15.56 -11.12
N ASN A 155 12.15 -16.54 -11.94
CA ASN A 155 11.04 -16.43 -12.88
C ASN A 155 9.69 -16.23 -12.16
N GLU A 156 9.43 -16.95 -11.06
CA GLU A 156 8.24 -16.75 -10.22
C GLU A 156 8.21 -15.36 -9.59
N LYS A 157 9.35 -14.85 -9.13
CA LYS A 157 9.47 -13.48 -8.61
C LYS A 157 9.16 -12.45 -9.71
N ASN A 158 9.67 -12.66 -10.92
CA ASN A 158 9.40 -11.77 -12.05
C ASN A 158 7.93 -11.83 -12.47
N LYS A 159 7.33 -13.02 -12.52
CA LYS A 159 5.89 -13.20 -12.78
C LYS A 159 5.04 -12.40 -11.78
N ARG A 160 5.29 -12.55 -10.46
CA ARG A 160 4.56 -11.79 -9.42
C ARG A 160 4.70 -10.28 -9.58
N LYS A 161 5.89 -9.79 -9.92
CA LYS A 161 6.11 -8.36 -10.20
C LYS A 161 5.37 -7.91 -11.45
N ALA A 162 5.37 -8.73 -12.50
CA ALA A 162 4.67 -8.45 -13.75
C ALA A 162 3.16 -8.36 -13.53
N ASP A 163 2.57 -9.32 -12.80
CA ASP A 163 1.15 -9.33 -12.44
C ASP A 163 0.75 -8.06 -11.64
N LEU A 164 1.60 -7.64 -10.70
CA LEU A 164 1.40 -6.38 -9.98
C LEU A 164 1.44 -5.16 -10.91
N GLN A 165 2.41 -5.09 -11.82
CA GLN A 165 2.51 -3.97 -12.77
C GLN A 165 1.30 -3.89 -13.70
N ILE A 166 0.80 -5.03 -14.20
CA ILE A 166 -0.43 -5.07 -15.02
C ILE A 166 -1.60 -4.50 -14.21
N THR A 167 -1.75 -4.92 -12.96
CA THR A 167 -2.81 -4.41 -12.07
C THR A 167 -2.69 -2.91 -11.85
N ILE A 168 -1.48 -2.39 -11.58
CA ILE A 168 -1.23 -0.96 -11.39
C ILE A 168 -1.53 -0.18 -12.67
N GLN A 169 -1.11 -0.67 -13.84
CA GLN A 169 -1.36 -0.02 -15.13
C GLN A 169 -2.87 0.09 -15.42
N ARG A 170 -3.65 -0.94 -15.10
CA ARG A 170 -5.13 -0.92 -15.16
C ARG A 170 -5.72 0.18 -14.30
N LEU A 171 -5.32 0.23 -13.03
CA LEU A 171 -5.81 1.23 -12.07
C LEU A 171 -5.44 2.66 -12.49
N LEU A 172 -4.30 2.83 -13.16
CA LEU A 172 -3.84 4.09 -13.73
C LEU A 172 -4.45 4.45 -15.09
N GLY A 173 -5.16 3.54 -15.76
CA GLY A 173 -5.67 3.76 -17.11
C GLY A 173 -4.56 3.82 -18.18
N LYS A 174 -3.47 3.07 -17.97
CA LYS A 174 -2.30 3.02 -18.84
C LYS A 174 -2.18 1.71 -19.64
N GLU A 175 -3.12 0.78 -19.47
CA GLU A 175 -3.17 -0.42 -20.32
C GLU A 175 -3.71 -0.01 -21.71
N PRO A 176 -3.01 -0.35 -22.81
CA PRO A 176 -3.35 0.13 -24.15
C PRO A 176 -4.79 -0.15 -24.60
N ASP A 177 -5.38 -1.25 -24.14
CA ASP A 177 -6.68 -1.74 -24.58
C ASP A 177 -7.85 -1.31 -23.68
N LEU A 178 -7.59 -0.54 -22.62
CA LEU A 178 -8.62 -0.04 -21.71
C LEU A 178 -8.89 1.45 -21.94
N ASP A 179 -10.17 1.83 -21.90
CA ASP A 179 -10.55 3.25 -21.87
C ASP A 179 -9.98 3.90 -20.59
N PRO A 180 -9.07 4.89 -20.69
CA PRO A 180 -8.50 5.54 -19.52
C PRO A 180 -9.56 6.15 -18.60
N LYS A 181 -10.74 6.51 -19.13
CA LYS A 181 -11.86 7.06 -18.36
C LYS A 181 -12.46 6.06 -17.38
N THR A 182 -12.30 4.76 -17.60
CA THR A 182 -12.75 3.72 -16.67
C THR A 182 -11.72 3.38 -15.61
N SER A 183 -10.55 4.04 -15.63
CA SER A 183 -9.53 3.83 -14.60
C SER A 183 -9.99 4.34 -13.24
N TYR A 184 -9.42 3.75 -12.18
CA TYR A 184 -9.68 4.15 -10.81
C TYR A 184 -9.32 5.62 -10.55
N ILE A 185 -8.20 6.10 -11.11
CA ILE A 185 -7.79 7.50 -10.95
C ILE A 185 -8.83 8.45 -11.55
N GLU A 186 -9.30 8.17 -12.77
CA GLU A 186 -10.31 9.01 -13.43
C GLU A 186 -11.68 8.93 -12.74
N GLU A 187 -12.06 7.76 -12.23
CA GLU A 187 -13.28 7.62 -11.41
C GLU A 187 -13.20 8.46 -10.13
N LEU A 188 -12.08 8.39 -9.40
CA LEU A 188 -11.87 9.18 -8.19
C LEU A 188 -11.93 10.69 -8.48
N LYS A 189 -11.30 11.13 -9.57
CA LYS A 189 -11.36 12.54 -10.00
C LYS A 189 -12.79 13.01 -10.28
N ARG A 190 -13.65 12.14 -10.83
CA ARG A 190 -15.08 12.46 -11.04
C ARG A 190 -15.88 12.52 -9.74
N LYS A 191 -15.59 11.64 -8.78
CA LYS A 191 -16.29 11.60 -7.48
C LYS A 191 -15.93 12.78 -6.57
N ILE A 192 -14.68 13.25 -6.57
CA ILE A 192 -14.23 14.33 -5.67
C ILE A 192 -15.09 15.61 -5.78
N PRO A 193 -15.36 16.17 -6.98
CA PRO A 193 -16.22 17.34 -7.12
C PRO A 193 -17.63 17.14 -6.57
N VAL A 194 -18.20 15.93 -6.65
CA VAL A 194 -19.53 15.64 -6.10
C VAL A 194 -19.58 15.94 -4.60
N TYR A 195 -18.54 15.56 -3.86
CA TYR A 195 -18.52 15.68 -2.40
C TYR A 195 -17.92 16.98 -1.87
N TYR A 196 -17.10 17.69 -2.66
CA TYR A 196 -16.31 18.82 -2.17
C TYR A 196 -16.55 20.15 -2.88
N SER A 197 -17.39 20.20 -3.94
CA SER A 197 -17.62 21.44 -4.69
C SER A 197 -18.67 22.37 -4.09
N LYS A 198 -19.56 21.85 -3.22
CA LYS A 198 -20.79 22.54 -2.79
C LYS A 198 -20.54 23.78 -1.94
N TYR A 199 -19.64 23.70 -0.96
CA TYR A 199 -19.38 24.77 -0.01
C TYR A 199 -17.92 25.24 -0.01
N ALA A 200 -17.67 26.49 0.35
CA ALA A 200 -16.32 27.06 0.37
C ALA A 200 -15.42 26.36 1.41
N GLU A 201 -15.99 25.97 2.55
CA GLU A 201 -15.31 25.24 3.61
C GLU A 201 -14.85 23.86 3.14
N ASP A 202 -15.65 23.18 2.32
CA ASP A 202 -15.32 21.87 1.76
C ASP A 202 -14.14 21.98 0.80
N LYS A 203 -14.12 23.00 -0.07
CA LYS A 203 -12.97 23.26 -0.94
C LYS A 203 -11.69 23.56 -0.14
N LYS A 204 -11.80 24.28 0.98
CA LYS A 204 -10.66 24.56 1.88
C LYS A 204 -10.15 23.28 2.54
N GLU A 205 -11.07 22.46 3.06
CA GLU A 205 -10.78 21.14 3.63
C GLU A 205 -10.06 20.24 2.61
N TYR A 206 -10.62 20.14 1.40
CA TYR A 206 -10.02 19.38 0.30
C TYR A 206 -8.56 19.77 0.05
N LYS A 207 -8.29 21.08 -0.07
CA LYS A 207 -6.93 21.59 -0.30
C LYS A 207 -5.97 21.22 0.83
N ILE A 208 -6.44 21.21 2.08
CA ILE A 208 -5.64 20.79 3.24
C ILE A 208 -5.31 19.30 3.13
N ILE A 209 -6.29 18.45 2.83
CA ILE A 209 -6.10 16.99 2.69
C ILE A 209 -5.11 16.68 1.57
N ILE A 210 -5.26 17.29 0.39
CA ILE A 210 -4.30 17.11 -0.72
C ILE A 210 -2.88 17.52 -0.29
N LYS A 211 -2.73 18.65 0.40
CA LYS A 211 -1.42 19.12 0.86
C LYS A 211 -0.77 18.12 1.83
N GLN A 212 -1.55 17.57 2.77
CA GLN A 212 -1.10 16.62 3.80
C GLN A 212 -0.93 15.18 3.28
N SER A 213 -1.50 14.84 2.13
CA SER A 213 -1.38 13.50 1.54
C SER A 213 0.06 13.11 1.18
N GLN A 214 0.29 11.80 1.02
CA GLN A 214 1.56 11.22 0.57
C GLN A 214 1.70 11.17 -0.97
N LEU A 215 0.83 11.88 -1.69
CA LEU A 215 0.89 11.97 -3.14
C LEU A 215 2.22 12.59 -3.63
N THR A 216 2.66 12.21 -4.83
CA THR A 216 3.75 12.90 -5.52
C THR A 216 3.40 14.36 -5.81
N LEU A 217 4.41 15.20 -6.07
CA LEU A 217 4.18 16.62 -6.36
C LEU A 217 3.25 16.81 -7.57
N ASP A 218 3.41 16.00 -8.61
CA ASP A 218 2.59 16.11 -9.82
C ASP A 218 1.16 15.65 -9.58
N ARG A 219 0.94 14.59 -8.78
CA ARG A 219 -0.40 14.23 -8.32
C ARG A 219 -1.03 15.32 -7.47
N LYS A 220 -0.30 15.93 -6.55
CA LYS A 220 -0.83 17.04 -5.74
C LYS A 220 -1.29 18.19 -6.63
N LYS A 221 -0.50 18.55 -7.65
CA LYS A 221 -0.88 19.58 -8.64
C LYS A 221 -2.12 19.16 -9.44
N GLU A 222 -2.16 17.92 -9.91
CA GLU A 222 -3.27 17.35 -10.68
C GLU A 222 -4.58 17.39 -9.88
N PHE A 223 -4.60 16.82 -8.68
CA PHE A 223 -5.77 16.82 -7.81
C PHE A 223 -6.16 18.24 -7.37
N SER A 224 -5.20 19.11 -7.03
CA SER A 224 -5.49 20.48 -6.62
C SER A 224 -6.27 21.28 -7.67
N LYS A 225 -6.21 20.93 -8.96
CA LYS A 225 -6.94 21.60 -10.04
C LYS A 225 -8.42 21.21 -10.11
N LEU A 226 -8.85 20.13 -9.48
CA LEU A 226 -10.23 19.61 -9.62
C LEU A 226 -11.31 20.56 -9.08
N LEU A 227 -10.96 21.40 -8.10
CA LEU A 227 -11.90 22.32 -7.43
C LEU A 227 -11.49 23.79 -7.54
N ASN A 228 -10.55 24.11 -8.44
CA ASN A 228 -10.16 25.50 -8.73
C ASN A 228 -11.04 26.10 -9.82
#